data_AF-A0A930A9Z8-F1
#
_entry.id   AF-A0A930A9Z8-F1
#
_cell.length_a   1.000
_cell.length_b   1.000
_cell.length_c   1.000
_cell.angle_alpha   90.00
_cell.angle_beta   90.00
_cell.angle_gamma   90.00
#
_symmetry.space_group_name_H-M   'P 1'
#
loop_
_entity.id
_entity.type
_entity.pdbx_description
1 polymer ?
#
loop_
_entity_poly.entity_id
_entity_poly.type
_entity_poly.pdbx_seq_one_letter_code
_entity_poly.pdbx_strand_id
1 'polypeptide(L)'
;MSKIIGIDLGTTNSCVSVMEGGEAKVIANPEGNRTTPSVVAFKNGERIVGDAAKRQLITNKDTVYSIKRLMGTDKKVTLEGKE
;
A
#
# COMPACT_ATOMS: atom_id res chain seq x y z
N MET A 1 1.25 -4.79 26.14
CA MET A 1 0.50 -3.98 25.15
C MET A 1 1.34 -3.82 23.90
N SER A 2 0.74 -3.97 22.73
CA SER A 2 1.37 -3.59 21.46
C SER A 2 1.52 -2.07 21.38
N LYS A 3 2.51 -1.58 20.61
CA LYS A 3 2.67 -0.14 20.35
C LYS A 3 1.52 0.35 19.46
N ILE A 4 0.98 1.53 19.73
CA ILE A 4 0.10 2.25 18.81
C ILE A 4 0.98 2.89 17.72
N ILE A 5 0.59 2.72 16.46
CA ILE A 5 1.31 3.27 15.30
C ILE A 5 0.47 4.32 14.59
N GLY A 6 1.15 5.31 14.01
CA GLY A 6 0.54 6.29 13.10
C GLY A 6 0.65 5.81 11.66
N ILE A 7 -0.47 5.74 10.95
CA ILE A 7 -0.50 5.34 9.54
C ILE A 7 -1.05 6.50 8.72
N ASP A 8 -0.23 7.02 7.81
CA ASP A 8 -0.72 7.83 6.69
C ASP A 8 -1.01 6.92 5.51
N LEU A 9 -2.30 6.67 5.28
CA LEU A 9 -2.78 5.91 4.13
C LEU A 9 -3.02 6.87 2.96
N GLY A 10 -1.98 7.29 2.25
CA GLY A 10 -2.08 8.26 1.17
C GLY A 10 -2.56 7.65 -0.16
N THR A 11 -3.01 8.51 -1.10
CA THR A 11 -3.50 8.07 -2.42
C THR A 11 -2.38 7.48 -3.28
N THR A 12 -1.19 8.08 -3.23
CA THR A 12 -0.04 7.69 -4.07
C THR A 12 0.98 6.87 -3.30
N ASN A 13 1.34 7.29 -2.10
CA ASN A 13 2.24 6.58 -1.19
C ASN A 13 1.62 6.58 0.21
N SER A 14 2.04 5.63 1.02
CA SER A 14 1.71 5.53 2.44
C SER A 14 2.97 5.53 3.29
N CYS A 15 2.82 5.93 4.56
CA CYS A 15 3.90 6.03 5.54
C CYS A 15 3.41 5.51 6.89
N VAL A 16 4.33 4.98 7.71
CA VAL A 16 4.02 4.52 9.06
C VAL A 16 5.08 4.98 10.05
N SER A 17 4.64 5.43 11.23
CA SER A 17 5.49 5.86 12.32
C SER A 17 5.08 5.22 13.65
N VAL A 18 6.01 5.21 14.60
CA VAL A 18 5.80 4.72 15.96
C VAL A 18 6.53 5.61 16.96
N MET A 19 5.97 5.78 18.15
CA MET A 19 6.63 6.50 19.24
C MET A 19 7.68 5.61 19.91
N GLU A 20 8.93 6.08 19.96
CA GLU A 20 10.03 5.44 20.67
C GLU A 20 10.85 6.48 21.43
N GLY A 21 11.03 6.29 22.74
CA GLY A 21 11.86 7.20 23.55
C GLY A 21 11.33 8.64 23.62
N GLY A 22 10.02 8.83 23.48
CA GLY A 22 9.39 10.16 23.48
C GLY A 22 9.37 10.84 22.10
N GLU A 23 9.99 10.24 21.08
CA GLU A 23 10.05 10.80 19.73
C GLU A 23 9.32 9.91 18.71
N ALA A 24 8.76 10.54 17.68
CA ALA A 24 8.14 9.83 16.56
C ALA A 24 9.22 9.35 15.58
N LYS A 25 9.31 8.04 15.34
CA LYS A 25 10.22 7.45 14.35
C LYS A 25 9.43 6.86 13.18
N VAL A 26 9.84 7.20 11.96
CA VAL A 26 9.30 6.62 10.72
C VAL A 26 9.96 5.26 10.48
N ILE A 27 9.13 4.24 10.21
CA ILE A 27 9.59 2.86 9.98
C ILE A 27 9.95 2.72 8.49
N ALA A 28 11.14 2.20 8.21
CA ALA A 28 11.54 1.86 6.84
C ALA A 28 10.83 0.57 6.39
N ASN A 29 10.41 0.53 5.12
CA ASN A 29 9.88 -0.67 4.50
C ASN A 29 11.02 -1.68 4.19
N PRO A 30 10.71 -2.90 3.73
CA PRO A 30 11.74 -3.90 3.39
C PRO A 30 12.74 -3.47 2.31
N GLU A 31 12.41 -2.46 1.50
CA GLU A 31 13.33 -1.88 0.50
C GLU A 31 14.17 -0.70 1.07
N GLY A 32 14.06 -0.41 2.37
CA GLY A 32 14.77 0.67 3.04
C GLY A 32 14.14 2.06 2.88
N ASN A 33 13.02 2.16 2.16
CA ASN A 33 12.32 3.42 1.92
C ASN A 33 11.39 3.76 3.10
N ARG A 34 11.28 5.05 3.41
CA ARG A 34 10.38 5.56 4.47
C ARG A 34 8.93 5.76 4.04
N THR A 35 8.64 5.60 2.75
CA THR A 35 7.29 5.60 2.20
C THR A 35 7.17 4.43 1.24
N THR A 36 5.96 3.89 1.10
CA THR A 36 5.65 2.76 0.22
C THR A 36 4.55 3.16 -0.75
N PRO A 37 4.66 2.87 -2.05
CA PRO A 37 3.59 3.13 -3.00
C PRO A 37 2.26 2.48 -2.58
N SER A 38 1.17 3.24 -2.67
CA SER A 38 -0.20 2.77 -2.42
C SER A 38 -0.74 2.03 -3.64
N VAL A 39 -0.07 0.94 -3.99
CA VAL A 39 -0.32 0.11 -5.17
C VAL A 39 -0.33 -1.35 -4.76
N VAL A 40 -1.31 -2.09 -5.25
CA VAL A 40 -1.46 -3.54 -5.03
C VAL A 40 -1.58 -4.21 -6.38
N ALA A 41 -0.82 -5.28 -6.60
CA ALA A 41 -0.94 -6.15 -7.76
C ALA A 41 -1.26 -7.57 -7.32
N PHE A 42 -1.97 -8.32 -8.15
CA PHE A 42 -2.16 -9.75 -7.99
C PHE A 42 -1.45 -10.49 -9.13
N LYS A 43 -0.88 -11.64 -8.80
CA LYS A 43 -0.26 -12.53 -9.79
C LYS A 43 -0.28 -13.96 -9.27
N ASN A 44 -0.97 -14.84 -9.97
CA ASN A 44 -1.09 -16.26 -9.62
C ASN A 44 -1.63 -16.48 -8.19
N GLY A 45 -2.58 -15.65 -7.76
CA GLY A 45 -3.14 -15.70 -6.40
C GLY A 45 -2.26 -15.08 -5.31
N GLU A 46 -1.07 -14.58 -5.64
CA GLU A 46 -0.20 -13.85 -4.72
C GLU A 46 -0.50 -12.36 -4.75
N ARG A 47 -0.53 -11.72 -3.57
CA ARG A 47 -0.67 -10.27 -3.43
C ARG A 47 0.70 -9.62 -3.31
N ILE A 48 0.97 -8.68 -4.21
CA ILE A 48 2.20 -7.88 -4.26
C ILE A 48 1.83 -6.43 -3.91
N VAL A 49 2.61 -5.77 -3.06
CA VAL A 49 2.33 -4.40 -2.58
C VAL A 49 3.56 -3.52 -2.73
N GLY A 50 3.36 -2.21 -2.92
CA GLY A 50 4.44 -1.23 -2.86
C GLY A 50 5.25 -1.14 -4.15
N ASP A 51 6.57 -1.01 -4.03
CA ASP A 51 7.48 -0.79 -5.16
C ASP A 51 7.41 -1.94 -6.18
N ALA A 52 7.34 -3.19 -5.72
CA ALA A 52 7.20 -4.36 -6.58
C ALA A 52 5.87 -4.37 -7.38
N ALA A 53 4.77 -3.89 -6.79
CA ALA A 53 3.50 -3.72 -7.51
C ALA A 53 3.57 -2.55 -8.50
N LYS A 54 4.18 -1.43 -8.10
CA LYS A 54 4.35 -0.25 -8.95
C LYS A 54 5.21 -0.53 -10.18
N ARG A 55 6.27 -1.36 -10.07
CA ARG A 55 7.15 -1.73 -11.20
C ARG A 55 6.41 -2.43 -12.34
N GLN A 56 5.32 -3.12 -12.04
CA GLN A 56 4.52 -3.87 -13.01
C GLN A 56 3.19 -3.19 -13.35
N LEU A 57 2.97 -1.93 -12.91
CA LEU A 57 1.70 -1.23 -13.07
C LEU A 57 1.18 -1.17 -14.51
N ILE A 58 2.09 -1.08 -15.49
CA ILE A 58 1.75 -0.99 -16.92
C ILE A 58 1.58 -2.38 -17.56
N THR A 59 2.35 -3.37 -17.08
CA THR A 59 2.43 -4.70 -17.72
C THR A 59 1.45 -5.70 -17.10
N ASN A 60 1.14 -5.56 -15.81
CA ASN A 60 0.21 -6.41 -15.09
C ASN A 60 -1.16 -5.72 -14.99
N LYS A 61 -2.15 -6.28 -15.70
CA LYS A 61 -3.54 -5.78 -15.73
C LYS A 61 -4.25 -5.93 -14.39
N ASP A 62 -3.81 -6.86 -13.54
CA ASP A 62 -4.34 -7.10 -12.20
C ASP A 62 -3.63 -6.22 -11.16
N THR A 63 -3.39 -4.95 -11.51
CA THR A 63 -2.78 -3.94 -10.63
C THR A 63 -3.75 -2.79 -10.36
N VAL A 64 -3.85 -2.39 -9.10
CA VAL A 64 -4.68 -1.28 -8.63
C VAL A 64 -3.82 -0.21 -7.98
N TYR A 65 -4.08 1.05 -8.37
CA TYR A 65 -3.43 2.24 -7.85
C TYR A 65 -4.46 3.33 -7.58
N SER A 66 -4.13 4.31 -6.73
CA SER A 66 -5.05 5.41 -6.37
C SER A 66 -6.42 4.94 -5.84
N ILE A 67 -6.51 3.73 -5.26
CA ILE A 67 -7.77 3.14 -4.77
C ILE A 67 -8.46 4.03 -3.73
N LYS A 68 -7.69 4.85 -3.01
CA LYS A 68 -8.20 5.83 -2.04
C LYS A 68 -9.25 6.77 -2.65
N ARG A 69 -9.23 7.01 -3.97
CA ARG A 69 -10.25 7.82 -4.66
C ARG A 69 -11.63 7.18 -4.70
N LEU A 70 -11.71 5.86 -4.57
CA LEU A 70 -12.96 5.09 -4.60
C LEU A 70 -13.48 4.79 -3.19
N MET A 71 -12.72 5.12 -2.15
CA MET A 71 -13.16 4.94 -0.77
C MET A 71 -14.41 5.77 -0.48
N GLY A 72 -15.36 5.18 0.25
CA GLY A 72 -16.64 5.81 0.55
C GLY A 72 -17.66 5.74 -0.61
N THR A 73 -17.33 5.03 -1.69
CA THR A 73 -18.23 4.77 -2.82
C THR A 73 -18.63 3.29 -2.86
N ASP A 74 -19.56 2.94 -3.74
CA ASP A 74 -20.03 1.59 -4.04
C ASP A 74 -19.23 0.90 -5.17
N LYS A 75 -18.23 1.58 -5.73
CA LYS A 75 -17.43 1.08 -6.85
C LYS A 75 -16.59 -0.12 -6.44
N LYS A 76 -16.50 -1.09 -7.35
CA LYS A 76 -15.74 -2.33 -7.17
C LYS A 76 -14.68 -2.49 -8.25
N VAL A 77 -13.66 -3.29 -7.96
CA VAL A 77 -12.51 -3.49 -8.86
C VAL A 77 -12.27 -4.98 -9.02
N THR A 78 -12.40 -5.49 -10.25
CA THR A 78 -12.18 -6.90 -10.56
C THR A 78 -10.70 -7.17 -10.82
N LEU A 79 -10.13 -8.15 -10.11
CA LEU A 79 -8.75 -8.63 -10.25
C LEU A 79 -8.73 -10.16 -10.29
N GLU A 80 -7.94 -10.75 -11.18
CA GLU A 80 -7.88 -12.21 -11.39
C GLU A 80 -9.28 -12.85 -11.57
N GLY A 81 -10.21 -12.12 -12.21
CA GLY A 81 -11.59 -12.56 -12.43
C GLY A 81 -12.48 -12.58 -11.18
N LYS A 82 -12.02 -11.99 -10.07
CA LYS A 82 -12.78 -11.85 -8.82
C LYS A 82 -13.01 -10.38 -8.52
N GLU A 83 -14.20 -10.08 -8.01
CA GLU A 83 -14.61 -8.74 -7.58
C GLU A 83 -14.16 -8.42 -6.14
#